data_AF-A0A9P6E4G4-F1
#
_entry.id   AF-A0A9P6E4G4-F1
#
_cell.length_a   1.000
_cell.length_b   1.000
_cell.length_c   1.000
_cell.angle_alpha   90.00
_cell.angle_beta   90.00
_cell.angle_gamma   90.00
#
_symmetry.space_group_name_H-M   'P 1'
#
loop_
_entity.id
_entity.type
_entity.pdbx_description
1 polymer ?
#
loop_
_entity_poly.entity_id
_entity_poly.type
_entity_poly.pdbx_seq_one_letter_code
_entity_poly.pdbx_strand_id
1 'polypeptide(L)'
;MLYEGLVLSYLRRYDYQGRVVRLDTFSKTLAPGCRLGWITCLPIFAERIERASETATQAPCGFSQSLVSALLMQWKYDGFIRWAHGLAQQYTRRRSLFIDLLGQQFDLQPEATSANSKDHGHTVYLAYRKNPKYFPSPRSRDDKEVPVFSFVPPLSGMFVWLTFHFDDRLLSLTKGEETIEQRFWAVVAKEGLLIGPGYMFAADPSVPARDHRTGHFRISFSSVEDHVMADAVQRLASAVDNFYNV
;
A
#
# COMPACT_ATOMS: atom_id res chain seq x y z
N MET A 1 -36.04 15.01 -15.01
CA MET A 1 -35.93 14.40 -16.35
C MET A 1 -34.45 14.21 -16.75
N LEU A 2 -33.62 13.56 -15.91
CA LEU A 2 -32.19 13.31 -16.21
C LEU A 2 -31.70 11.92 -15.75
N TYR A 3 -32.58 11.02 -15.33
CA TYR A 3 -32.19 9.74 -14.71
C TYR A 3 -32.37 8.50 -15.61
N GLU A 4 -32.96 8.63 -16.81
CA GLU A 4 -33.36 7.47 -17.63
C GLU A 4 -32.31 6.98 -18.66
N GLY A 5 -31.07 7.48 -18.63
CA GLY A 5 -30.06 7.08 -19.64
C GLY A 5 -28.62 6.93 -19.15
N LEU A 6 -28.36 7.10 -17.85
CA LEU A 6 -27.00 7.01 -17.30
C LEU A 6 -26.71 5.58 -16.83
N VAL A 7 -25.68 4.97 -17.43
CA VAL A 7 -25.12 3.70 -16.95
C VAL A 7 -24.58 3.91 -15.54
N LEU A 8 -24.98 3.06 -14.59
CA LEU A 8 -24.52 3.17 -13.20
C LEU A 8 -23.00 3.03 -13.09
N SER A 9 -22.35 3.98 -12.43
CA SER A 9 -20.91 3.94 -12.17
C SER A 9 -20.58 3.42 -10.75
N TYR A 10 -19.32 3.02 -10.55
CA TYR A 10 -18.84 2.47 -9.27
C TYR A 10 -18.98 3.46 -8.11
N LEU A 11 -18.75 4.75 -8.35
CA LEU A 11 -18.99 5.81 -7.37
C LEU A 11 -20.43 6.34 -7.48
N ARG A 12 -21.40 5.41 -7.51
CA ARG A 12 -22.83 5.69 -7.71
C ARG A 12 -23.36 6.84 -6.86
N ARG A 13 -22.88 6.94 -5.61
CA ARG A 13 -23.31 7.95 -4.65
C ARG A 13 -22.89 9.37 -5.04
N TYR A 14 -21.84 9.53 -5.83
CA TYR A 14 -21.24 10.82 -6.16
C TYR A 14 -21.30 11.17 -7.65
N ASP A 15 -21.52 10.18 -8.50
CA ASP A 15 -21.51 10.36 -9.95
C ASP A 15 -22.91 10.49 -10.53
N TYR A 16 -23.46 11.69 -10.40
CA TYR A 16 -24.77 12.04 -10.95
C TYR A 16 -24.70 12.49 -12.42
N GLN A 17 -23.50 12.75 -12.94
CA GLN A 17 -23.29 13.41 -14.22
C GLN A 17 -22.46 12.55 -15.21
N GLY A 18 -22.09 11.33 -14.83
CA GLY A 18 -21.34 10.41 -15.69
C GLY A 18 -19.88 10.83 -15.91
N ARG A 19 -19.26 11.46 -14.91
CA ARG A 19 -17.86 11.95 -14.99
C ARG A 19 -16.82 10.90 -14.62
N VAL A 20 -17.25 9.74 -14.11
CA VAL A 20 -16.33 8.71 -13.65
C VAL A 20 -15.85 7.87 -14.82
N VAL A 21 -14.53 7.82 -14.99
CA VAL A 21 -13.84 6.86 -15.84
C VAL A 21 -13.18 5.83 -14.92
N ARG A 22 -13.69 4.60 -14.93
CA ARG A 22 -13.14 3.50 -14.14
C ARG A 22 -12.18 2.68 -14.97
N LEU A 23 -11.00 2.40 -14.40
CA LEU A 23 -9.98 1.54 -15.00
C LEU A 23 -9.94 0.22 -14.23
N ASP A 24 -10.13 -0.89 -14.95
CA ASP A 24 -10.06 -2.24 -14.40
C ASP A 24 -8.96 -3.05 -15.09
N THR A 25 -8.39 -4.03 -14.39
CA THR A 25 -7.31 -4.87 -14.93
C THR A 25 -7.37 -6.29 -14.42
N PHE A 26 -6.99 -7.24 -15.28
CA PHE A 26 -6.73 -8.62 -14.87
C PHE A 26 -5.35 -8.82 -14.23
N SER A 27 -4.50 -7.78 -14.21
CA SER A 27 -3.11 -7.90 -13.74
C SER A 27 -2.99 -8.33 -12.28
N LYS A 28 -3.97 -7.96 -11.45
CA LYS A 28 -3.97 -8.25 -10.00
C LYS A 28 -5.05 -9.26 -9.60
N THR A 29 -5.78 -9.83 -10.55
CA THR A 29 -6.81 -10.84 -10.32
C THR A 29 -6.51 -12.17 -11.00
N LEU A 30 -5.88 -12.14 -12.18
CA LEU A 30 -5.45 -13.34 -12.91
C LEU A 30 -3.92 -13.38 -13.00
N ALA A 31 -3.34 -12.58 -13.89
CA ALA A 31 -1.89 -12.48 -14.06
C ALA A 31 -1.49 -11.16 -14.74
N PRO A 32 -0.40 -10.50 -14.29
CA PRO A 32 0.10 -9.27 -14.92
C PRO A 32 0.57 -9.48 -16.36
N GLY A 33 1.04 -10.70 -16.70
CA GLY A 33 1.50 -11.06 -18.03
C GLY A 33 0.41 -11.09 -19.10
N CYS A 34 -0.87 -11.14 -18.71
CA CYS A 34 -1.97 -11.11 -19.69
C CYS A 34 -2.08 -9.76 -20.40
N ARG A 35 -1.60 -8.66 -19.80
CA ARG A 35 -1.71 -7.29 -20.34
C ARG A 35 -3.15 -6.92 -20.74
N LEU A 36 -4.13 -7.43 -20.00
CA LEU A 36 -5.55 -7.20 -20.23
C LEU A 36 -6.17 -6.32 -19.13
N GLY A 37 -7.04 -5.42 -19.58
CA GLY A 37 -7.86 -4.55 -18.76
C GLY A 37 -8.99 -3.98 -19.58
N TRP A 38 -9.87 -3.24 -18.93
CA TRP A 38 -11.00 -2.59 -19.57
C TRP A 38 -11.31 -1.27 -18.88
N ILE A 39 -12.09 -0.44 -19.57
CA ILE A 39 -12.49 0.87 -19.10
C ILE A 39 -14.01 0.92 -19.06
N THR A 40 -14.56 1.34 -17.94
CA THR A 40 -16.00 1.59 -17.80
C THR A 40 -16.23 3.08 -17.64
N CYS A 41 -16.89 3.69 -18.62
CA CYS A 41 -17.13 5.13 -18.67
C CYS A 41 -18.34 5.47 -19.56
N LEU A 42 -18.72 6.75 -19.58
CA LEU A 42 -19.78 7.26 -20.47
C LEU A 42 -19.36 7.12 -21.96
N PRO A 43 -20.28 6.83 -22.90
CA PRO A 43 -19.93 6.59 -24.31
C PRO A 43 -19.11 7.70 -24.99
N ILE A 44 -19.30 8.97 -24.57
CA ILE A 44 -18.52 10.10 -25.09
C ILE A 44 -17.03 9.99 -24.80
N PHE A 45 -16.66 9.40 -23.65
CA PHE A 45 -15.26 9.14 -23.30
C PHE A 45 -14.75 7.87 -23.98
N ALA A 46 -15.58 6.83 -24.05
CA ALA A 46 -15.22 5.56 -24.67
C ALA A 46 -14.80 5.74 -26.14
N GLU A 47 -15.59 6.49 -26.92
CA GLU A 47 -15.30 6.77 -28.33
C GLU A 47 -13.96 7.50 -28.54
N ARG A 48 -13.65 8.45 -27.65
CA ARG A 48 -12.40 9.22 -27.72
C ARG A 48 -11.19 8.38 -27.37
N ILE A 49 -11.34 7.50 -26.36
CA ILE A 49 -10.29 6.57 -25.95
C ILE A 49 -10.04 5.53 -27.05
N GLU A 50 -11.10 4.98 -27.65
CA GLU A 50 -11.01 4.02 -28.74
C GLU A 50 -10.23 4.59 -29.94
N ARG A 51 -10.59 5.79 -30.40
CA ARG A 51 -9.86 6.47 -31.49
C ARG A 51 -8.39 6.70 -31.16
N ALA A 52 -8.08 7.08 -29.91
CA ALA A 52 -6.69 7.23 -29.48
C ALA A 52 -5.96 5.87 -29.49
N SER A 53 -6.62 4.81 -29.02
CA SER A 53 -6.09 3.45 -29.04
C SER A 53 -5.79 2.96 -30.45
N GLU A 54 -6.69 3.18 -31.43
CA GLU A 54 -6.48 2.78 -32.83
C GLU A 54 -5.17 3.32 -33.43
N THR A 55 -4.78 4.55 -33.06
CA THR A 55 -3.55 5.19 -33.53
C THR A 55 -2.30 4.83 -32.74
N ALA A 56 -2.46 4.24 -31.55
CA ALA A 56 -1.36 3.96 -30.62
C ALA A 56 -1.19 2.46 -30.39
N THR A 57 -1.79 1.94 -29.32
CA THR A 57 -1.61 0.54 -28.87
C THR A 57 -2.52 -0.46 -29.58
N GLN A 58 -3.47 0.02 -30.40
CA GLN A 58 -4.55 -0.76 -31.01
C GLN A 58 -5.31 -1.57 -29.95
N ALA A 59 -5.46 -2.88 -30.16
CA ALA A 59 -6.13 -3.79 -29.25
C ALA A 59 -5.12 -4.64 -28.45
N PRO A 60 -5.50 -5.13 -27.25
CA PRO A 60 -4.71 -6.13 -26.53
C PRO A 60 -4.52 -7.41 -27.36
N CYS A 61 -3.51 -8.22 -27.03
CA CYS A 61 -3.22 -9.43 -27.80
C CYS A 61 -4.42 -10.41 -27.85
N GLY A 62 -4.84 -10.79 -29.07
CA GLY A 62 -6.00 -11.65 -29.29
C GLY A 62 -5.87 -13.04 -28.64
N PHE A 63 -4.65 -13.56 -28.52
CA PHE A 63 -4.39 -14.83 -27.84
C PHE A 63 -4.67 -14.77 -26.32
N SER A 64 -4.25 -13.71 -25.63
CA SER A 64 -4.61 -13.58 -24.21
C SER A 64 -6.09 -13.29 -24.04
N GLN A 65 -6.70 -12.53 -24.97
CA GLN A 65 -8.15 -12.31 -24.96
C GLN A 65 -8.91 -13.64 -25.07
N SER A 66 -8.54 -14.52 -26.01
CA SER A 66 -9.22 -15.80 -26.19
C SER A 66 -9.05 -16.72 -24.98
N LEU A 67 -7.84 -16.78 -24.40
CA LEU A 67 -7.56 -17.59 -23.21
C LEU A 67 -8.37 -17.11 -21.99
N VAL A 68 -8.33 -15.80 -21.70
CA VAL A 68 -9.08 -15.23 -20.57
C VAL A 68 -10.59 -15.32 -20.80
N SER A 69 -11.05 -15.10 -22.04
CA SER A 69 -12.46 -15.23 -22.40
C SER A 69 -12.95 -16.67 -22.21
N ALA A 70 -12.20 -17.67 -22.67
CA ALA A 70 -12.55 -19.08 -22.46
C ALA A 70 -12.64 -19.45 -20.98
N LEU A 71 -11.69 -18.97 -20.17
CA LEU A 71 -11.70 -19.17 -18.71
C LEU A 71 -12.95 -18.53 -18.07
N LEU A 72 -13.25 -17.28 -18.42
CA LEU A 72 -14.40 -16.56 -17.88
C LEU A 72 -15.74 -17.16 -18.33
N MET A 73 -15.83 -17.66 -19.57
CA MET A 73 -17.01 -18.39 -20.06
C MET A 73 -17.22 -19.70 -19.31
N GLN A 74 -16.14 -20.41 -18.95
CA GLN A 74 -16.21 -21.62 -18.14
C GLN A 74 -16.60 -21.32 -16.69
N TRP A 75 -15.98 -20.32 -16.06
CA TRP A 75 -16.23 -19.93 -14.68
C TRP A 75 -17.59 -19.25 -14.50
N LYS A 76 -18.06 -18.55 -15.54
CA LYS A 76 -19.22 -17.65 -15.47
C LYS A 76 -19.04 -16.62 -14.34
N TYR A 77 -20.11 -15.94 -13.96
CA TYR A 77 -20.08 -14.98 -12.86
C TYR A 77 -19.76 -15.64 -11.51
N ASP A 78 -20.42 -16.75 -11.18
CA ASP A 78 -20.27 -17.40 -9.88
C ASP A 78 -18.85 -17.93 -9.63
N GLY A 79 -18.22 -18.52 -10.65
CA GLY A 79 -16.85 -19.02 -10.57
C GLY A 79 -15.84 -17.88 -10.43
N PHE A 80 -16.02 -16.78 -11.17
CA PHE A 80 -15.15 -15.62 -11.04
C PHE A 80 -15.28 -14.96 -9.66
N ILE A 81 -16.50 -14.82 -9.14
CA ILE A 81 -16.75 -14.30 -7.80
C ILE A 81 -16.09 -15.22 -6.76
N ARG A 82 -16.29 -16.54 -6.85
CA ARG A 82 -15.63 -17.51 -5.96
C ARG A 82 -14.11 -17.38 -5.97
N TRP A 83 -13.52 -17.26 -7.16
CA TRP A 83 -12.10 -17.02 -7.33
C TRP A 83 -11.66 -15.71 -6.64
N ALA A 84 -12.37 -14.61 -6.88
CA ALA A 84 -12.06 -13.32 -6.27
C ALA A 84 -12.17 -13.36 -4.73
N HIS A 85 -13.16 -14.07 -4.17
CA HIS A 85 -13.26 -14.32 -2.74
C HIS A 85 -12.08 -15.12 -2.19
N GLY A 86 -11.66 -16.19 -2.90
CA GLY A 86 -10.48 -16.95 -2.52
C GLY A 86 -9.21 -16.09 -2.52
N LEU A 87 -9.04 -15.26 -3.55
CA LEU A 87 -7.93 -14.31 -3.63
C LEU A 87 -7.98 -13.28 -2.47
N ALA A 88 -9.15 -12.75 -2.14
CA ALA A 88 -9.32 -11.83 -1.02
C ALA A 88 -8.95 -12.49 0.32
N GLN A 89 -9.32 -13.76 0.53
CA GLN A 89 -8.92 -14.51 1.72
C GLN A 89 -7.41 -14.73 1.79
N GLN A 90 -6.76 -15.04 0.66
CA GLN A 90 -5.30 -15.18 0.61
C GLN A 90 -4.58 -13.87 0.99
N TYR A 91 -5.01 -12.74 0.42
CA TYR A 91 -4.44 -11.43 0.79
C TYR A 91 -4.76 -11.03 2.22
N THR A 92 -5.93 -11.42 2.76
CA THR A 92 -6.29 -11.22 4.16
C THR A 92 -5.33 -11.98 5.08
N ARG A 93 -5.08 -13.27 4.80
CA ARG A 93 -4.10 -14.08 5.55
C ARG A 93 -2.70 -13.45 5.51
N ARG A 94 -2.22 -13.07 4.32
CA ARG A 94 -0.89 -12.47 4.16
C ARG A 94 -0.75 -11.13 4.88
N ARG A 95 -1.79 -10.29 4.81
CA ARG A 95 -1.83 -9.03 5.56
C ARG A 95 -1.76 -9.29 7.06
N SER A 96 -2.59 -10.19 7.58
CA SER A 96 -2.61 -10.51 9.01
C SER A 96 -1.25 -11.04 9.46
N LEU A 97 -0.67 -12.00 8.72
CA LEU A 97 0.67 -12.52 9.00
C LEU A 97 1.72 -11.39 9.05
N PHE A 98 1.71 -10.49 8.07
CA PHE A 98 2.67 -9.37 8.03
C PHE A 98 2.53 -8.46 9.28
N ILE A 99 1.30 -8.14 9.69
CA ILE A 99 1.04 -7.33 10.88
C ILE A 99 1.44 -8.08 12.15
N ASP A 100 1.15 -9.37 12.23
CA ASP A 100 1.53 -10.22 13.38
C ASP A 100 3.05 -10.30 13.53
N LEU A 101 3.78 -10.45 12.41
CA LEU A 101 5.25 -10.42 12.38
C LEU A 101 5.80 -9.06 12.83
N LEU A 102 5.16 -7.95 12.43
CA LEU A 102 5.51 -6.63 12.96
C LEU A 102 5.29 -6.57 14.48
N GLY A 103 4.20 -7.14 15.00
CA GLY A 103 3.93 -7.25 16.44
C GLY A 103 4.88 -8.17 17.20
N GLN A 104 5.54 -9.10 16.51
CA GLN A 104 6.60 -9.94 17.09
C GLN A 104 7.90 -9.16 17.26
N GLN A 105 8.26 -8.26 16.34
CA GLN A 105 9.50 -7.48 16.40
C GLN A 105 9.35 -6.15 17.13
N PHE A 106 8.18 -5.51 17.03
CA PHE A 106 7.89 -4.19 17.60
C PHE A 106 6.74 -4.29 18.61
N ASP A 107 6.72 -3.41 19.61
CA ASP A 107 5.56 -3.26 20.50
C ASP A 107 4.53 -2.38 19.81
N LEU A 108 3.43 -2.99 19.34
CA LEU A 108 2.38 -2.31 18.59
C LEU A 108 1.26 -1.89 19.53
N GLN A 109 1.05 -0.59 19.66
CA GLN A 109 -0.01 -0.02 20.48
C GLN A 109 -0.99 0.75 19.60
N PRO A 110 -2.32 0.51 19.73
CA PRO A 110 -3.30 1.32 19.04
C PRO A 110 -3.28 2.73 19.63
N GLU A 111 -3.19 3.74 18.78
CA GLU A 111 -3.35 5.13 19.21
C GLU A 111 -4.77 5.32 19.74
N ALA A 112 -4.90 5.75 21.00
CA ALA A 112 -6.19 6.10 21.58
C ALA A 112 -6.81 7.19 20.70
N THR A 113 -7.91 6.85 20.02
CA THR A 113 -8.57 7.69 19.03
C THR A 113 -8.81 9.10 19.58
N SER A 114 -7.89 10.02 19.32
CA SER A 114 -8.09 11.42 19.64
C SER A 114 -9.11 11.94 18.64
N ALA A 115 -10.16 12.61 19.12
CA ALA A 115 -11.26 13.17 18.31
C ALA A 115 -10.79 14.18 17.22
N ASN A 116 -9.49 14.45 17.13
CA ASN A 116 -8.83 15.32 16.15
C ASN A 116 -7.86 14.59 15.18
N SER A 117 -7.88 13.24 15.09
CA SER A 117 -6.95 12.54 14.18
C SER A 117 -7.31 12.78 12.70
N LYS A 118 -6.29 13.11 11.90
CA LYS A 118 -6.39 13.32 10.43
C LYS A 118 -6.79 12.06 9.65
N ASP A 119 -6.96 10.93 10.35
CA ASP A 119 -7.08 9.60 9.77
C ASP A 119 -8.52 9.08 9.67
N HIS A 120 -9.50 9.99 9.60
CA HIS A 120 -10.88 9.69 9.18
C HIS A 120 -11.55 8.53 9.95
N GLY A 121 -11.19 8.34 11.23
CA GLY A 121 -11.76 7.30 12.10
C GLY A 121 -11.09 5.92 12.00
N HIS A 122 -9.94 5.80 11.34
CA HIS A 122 -9.15 4.56 11.31
C HIS A 122 -8.26 4.39 12.54
N THR A 123 -8.09 3.15 13.00
CA THR A 123 -7.14 2.82 14.07
C THR A 123 -5.71 2.89 13.54
N VAL A 124 -4.92 3.81 14.09
CA VAL A 124 -3.48 3.93 13.83
C VAL A 124 -2.75 3.06 14.83
N TYR A 125 -1.78 2.27 14.37
CA TYR A 125 -0.87 1.53 15.24
C TYR A 125 0.46 2.29 15.33
N LEU A 126 0.91 2.52 16.56
CA LEU A 126 2.22 3.07 16.89
C LEU A 126 3.15 1.92 17.25
N ALA A 127 4.31 1.86 16.60
CA ALA A 127 5.30 0.81 16.78
C ALA A 127 6.48 1.34 17.59
N TYR A 128 6.76 0.69 18.71
CA TYR A 128 7.90 0.99 19.58
C TYR A 128 8.93 -0.13 19.56
N ARG A 129 10.18 0.17 19.93
CA ARG A 129 11.21 -0.88 20.09
C ARG A 129 10.88 -1.74 21.30
N LYS A 130 11.01 -3.05 21.14
CA LYS A 130 10.95 -3.98 22.27
C LYS A 130 12.22 -3.85 23.10
N ASN A 131 12.06 -3.52 24.38
CA ASN A 131 13.18 -3.49 25.31
C ASN A 131 13.27 -4.86 26.01
N PRO A 132 14.32 -5.67 25.78
CA PRO A 132 14.41 -7.04 26.30
C PRO A 132 14.47 -7.11 27.83
N LYS A 133 14.72 -5.98 28.51
CA LYS A 133 14.80 -5.89 29.97
C LYS A 133 13.47 -5.65 30.68
N TYR A 134 12.40 -5.31 29.96
CA TYR A 134 11.09 -5.01 30.55
C TYR A 134 10.03 -6.00 30.05
N PHE A 135 9.25 -6.56 30.97
CA PHE A 135 8.02 -7.27 30.62
C PHE A 135 7.03 -6.31 29.93
N PRO A 136 6.23 -6.79 28.96
CA PRO A 136 5.22 -5.95 28.31
C PRO A 136 4.16 -5.53 29.34
N SER A 137 4.32 -4.35 29.92
CA SER A 137 3.26 -3.64 30.64
C SER A 137 2.59 -2.66 29.68
N PRO A 138 1.27 -2.42 29.77
CA PRO A 138 0.64 -1.32 29.05
C PRO A 138 1.38 -0.03 29.40
N ARG A 139 2.05 0.59 28.41
CA ARG A 139 2.86 1.78 28.68
C ARG A 139 1.93 2.91 29.13
N SER A 140 2.30 3.57 30.22
CA SER A 140 1.59 4.77 30.67
C SER A 140 1.69 5.85 29.59
N ARG A 141 0.64 6.64 29.42
CA ARG A 141 0.55 7.77 28.48
C ARG A 141 1.65 8.83 28.68
N ASP A 142 2.35 8.77 29.82
CA ASP A 142 3.45 9.67 30.22
C ASP A 142 4.86 9.19 29.81
N ASP A 143 5.02 7.99 29.24
CA ASP A 143 6.31 7.57 28.68
C ASP A 143 6.58 8.34 27.38
N LYS A 144 7.47 9.33 27.45
CA LYS A 144 7.88 10.20 26.32
C LYS A 144 8.71 9.48 25.25
N GLU A 145 8.53 8.18 25.07
CA GLU A 145 9.24 7.44 24.04
C GLU A 145 8.59 7.76 22.68
N VAL A 146 9.41 8.18 21.73
CA VAL A 146 8.93 8.48 20.37
C VAL A 146 8.73 7.14 19.64
N PRO A 147 7.56 6.88 19.02
CA PRO A 147 7.35 5.66 18.25
C PRO A 147 8.32 5.64 17.07
N VAL A 148 8.85 4.45 16.73
CA VAL A 148 9.77 4.28 15.60
C VAL A 148 9.03 4.54 14.29
N PHE A 149 7.83 3.96 14.16
CA PHE A 149 6.97 4.19 13.03
C PHE A 149 5.50 4.04 13.42
N SER A 150 4.63 4.50 12.53
CA SER A 150 3.18 4.36 12.64
C SER A 150 2.60 3.87 11.32
N PHE A 151 1.49 3.15 11.38
CA PHE A 151 0.78 2.70 10.19
C PHE A 151 -0.70 2.46 10.44
N VAL A 152 -1.47 2.50 9.35
CA VAL A 152 -2.87 2.08 9.34
C VAL A 152 -2.95 0.69 8.69
N PRO A 153 -3.51 -0.33 9.36
CA PRO A 153 -3.71 -1.64 8.76
C PRO A 153 -4.54 -1.52 7.46
N PRO A 154 -4.03 -2.02 6.32
CA PRO A 154 -4.73 -1.83 5.06
C PRO A 154 -6.01 -2.66 5.03
N LEU A 155 -7.15 -2.01 4.76
CA LEU A 155 -8.43 -2.71 4.61
C LEU A 155 -8.49 -3.53 3.31
N SER A 156 -7.81 -3.08 2.26
CA SER A 156 -7.78 -3.70 0.95
C SER A 156 -6.43 -3.48 0.27
N GLY A 157 -6.16 -4.26 -0.78
CA GLY A 157 -4.93 -4.17 -1.57
C GLY A 157 -3.80 -5.03 -1.03
N MET A 158 -2.57 -4.60 -1.33
CA MET A 158 -1.35 -5.40 -1.13
C MET A 158 -0.20 -4.62 -0.52
N PHE A 159 -0.45 -3.41 -0.03
CA PHE A 159 0.58 -2.50 0.47
C PHE A 159 0.27 -2.09 1.90
N VAL A 160 1.31 -2.00 2.72
CA VAL A 160 1.30 -1.31 4.00
C VAL A 160 2.14 -0.04 3.84
N TRP A 161 1.61 1.08 4.32
CA TRP A 161 2.30 2.36 4.35
C TRP A 161 2.80 2.62 5.76
N LEU A 162 4.12 2.66 5.94
CA LEU A 162 4.77 2.97 7.22
C LEU A 162 5.24 4.42 7.20
N THR A 163 4.95 5.15 8.26
CA THR A 163 5.50 6.48 8.53
C THR A 163 6.47 6.37 9.68
N PHE A 164 7.76 6.44 9.38
CA PHE A 164 8.84 6.46 10.36
C PHE A 164 8.98 7.85 10.96
N HIS A 165 9.21 7.92 12.27
CA HIS A 165 9.39 9.17 13.01
C HIS A 165 10.84 9.22 13.50
N PHE A 166 11.60 10.18 12.98
CA PHE A 166 13.01 10.38 13.31
C PHE A 166 13.15 11.45 14.38
N ASP A 167 14.06 11.22 15.32
CA ASP A 167 14.39 12.16 16.39
C ASP A 167 15.42 13.20 15.95
N ASP A 168 15.51 14.30 16.70
CA ASP A 168 16.41 15.43 16.38
C ASP A 168 17.89 15.00 16.34
N ARG A 169 18.26 13.93 17.06
CA ARG A 169 19.61 13.35 17.01
C ARG A 169 19.93 12.82 15.62
N LEU A 170 19.05 12.01 15.04
CA LEU A 170 19.23 11.47 13.70
C LEU A 170 19.23 12.56 12.63
N LEU A 171 18.40 13.59 12.79
CA LEU A 171 18.40 14.74 11.88
C LEU A 171 19.73 15.50 11.86
N SER A 172 20.42 15.57 13.00
CA SER A 172 21.76 16.18 13.04
C SER A 172 22.82 15.40 12.26
N LEU A 173 22.56 14.12 11.95
CA LEU A 173 23.47 13.26 11.20
C LEU A 173 23.37 13.48 9.69
N THR A 174 22.30 14.07 9.15
CA THR A 174 22.21 14.38 7.71
C THR A 174 23.21 15.47 7.34
N LYS A 175 24.02 15.22 6.31
CA LYS A 175 25.01 16.18 5.79
C LYS A 175 24.66 16.52 4.34
N GLY A 176 24.66 17.80 3.99
CA GLY A 176 24.40 18.26 2.62
C GLY A 176 22.93 18.16 2.23
N GLU A 177 22.66 17.73 0.99
CA GLU A 177 21.31 17.67 0.40
C GLU A 177 20.59 16.32 0.64
N GLU A 178 21.24 15.32 1.24
CA GLU A 178 20.65 14.01 1.49
C GLU A 178 19.63 14.06 2.64
N THR A 179 18.41 13.59 2.37
CA THR A 179 17.35 13.52 3.37
C THR A 179 17.54 12.34 4.33
N ILE A 180 17.01 12.46 5.55
CA ILE A 180 17.06 11.36 6.53
C ILE A 180 16.34 10.09 6.01
N GLU A 181 15.27 10.26 5.21
CA GLU A 181 14.56 9.17 4.56
C GLU A 181 15.46 8.39 3.60
N GLN A 182 16.23 9.08 2.75
CA GLN A 182 17.17 8.45 1.81
C GLN A 182 18.28 7.70 2.55
N ARG A 183 18.81 8.28 3.62
CA ARG A 183 19.84 7.63 4.43
C ARG A 183 19.30 6.39 5.12
N PHE A 184 18.11 6.45 5.72
CA PHE A 184 17.47 5.30 6.32
C PHE A 184 17.21 4.21 5.27
N TRP A 185 16.70 4.59 4.10
CA TRP A 185 16.50 3.67 2.97
C TRP A 185 17.80 2.94 2.58
N ALA A 186 18.92 3.64 2.53
CA ALA A 186 20.22 3.06 2.23
C ALA A 186 20.67 2.03 3.30
N VAL A 187 20.35 2.26 4.58
CA VAL A 187 20.59 1.27 5.65
C VAL A 187 19.70 0.06 5.49
N VAL A 188 18.41 0.24 5.25
CA VAL A 188 17.47 -0.87 5.00
C VAL A 188 17.91 -1.70 3.79
N ALA A 189 18.37 -1.05 2.72
CA ALA A 189 18.90 -1.73 1.53
C ALA A 189 20.19 -2.53 1.83
N LYS A 190 21.08 -2.02 2.70
CA LYS A 190 22.29 -2.75 3.14
C LYS A 190 21.97 -3.98 3.98
N GLU A 191 20.89 -3.96 4.75
CA GLU A 191 20.35 -5.14 5.45
C GLU A 191 19.66 -6.13 4.48
N GLY A 192 19.69 -5.86 3.18
CA GLY A 192 19.13 -6.74 2.15
C GLY A 192 17.61 -6.71 2.12
N LEU A 193 16.98 -5.61 2.52
CA LEU A 193 15.54 -5.39 2.41
C LEU A 193 15.26 -4.24 1.43
N LEU A 194 14.42 -4.49 0.43
CA LEU A 194 13.99 -3.46 -0.53
C LEU A 194 12.57 -3.00 -0.20
N ILE A 195 12.45 -1.73 0.18
CA ILE A 195 11.17 -1.05 0.40
C ILE A 195 11.08 0.19 -0.51
N GLY A 196 9.86 0.57 -0.87
CA GLY A 196 9.63 1.74 -1.73
C GLY A 196 9.63 3.02 -0.90
N PRO A 197 10.60 3.94 -1.07
CA PRO A 197 10.60 5.19 -0.33
C PRO A 197 9.48 6.11 -0.82
N GLY A 198 8.95 6.93 0.10
CA GLY A 198 7.78 7.77 -0.07
C GLY A 198 7.96 8.82 -1.14
N TYR A 199 9.16 9.41 -1.22
CA TYR A 199 9.47 10.44 -2.22
C TYR A 199 9.28 9.96 -3.67
N MET A 200 9.40 8.65 -3.95
CA MET A 200 9.12 8.09 -5.28
C MET A 200 7.64 8.16 -5.68
N PHE A 201 6.75 8.41 -4.72
CA PHE A 201 5.30 8.51 -4.91
C PHE A 201 4.79 9.96 -4.83
N ALA A 202 5.69 10.94 -4.70
CA ALA A 202 5.33 12.35 -4.71
C ALA A 202 4.80 12.76 -6.10
N ALA A 203 3.66 13.44 -6.13
CA ALA A 203 3.07 13.93 -7.38
C ALA A 203 3.90 15.08 -7.99
N ASP A 204 4.56 15.86 -7.14
CA ASP A 204 5.47 16.93 -7.54
C ASP A 204 6.84 16.71 -6.85
N PRO A 205 7.87 16.28 -7.59
CA PRO A 205 9.21 16.07 -7.04
C PRO A 205 9.90 17.35 -6.56
N SER A 206 9.42 18.53 -6.98
CA SER A 206 9.99 19.82 -6.61
C SER A 206 9.48 20.31 -5.25
N VAL A 207 8.41 19.72 -4.73
CA VAL A 207 7.88 20.05 -3.40
C VAL A 207 8.62 19.21 -2.36
N PRO A 208 9.44 19.82 -1.50
CA PRO A 208 10.16 19.09 -0.46
C PRO A 208 9.18 18.44 0.52
N ALA A 209 9.64 17.38 1.19
CA ALA A 209 8.88 16.73 2.24
C ALA A 209 8.41 17.78 3.27
N ARG A 210 7.10 17.78 3.58
CA ARG A 210 6.50 18.77 4.49
C ARG A 210 7.08 18.69 5.90
N ASP A 211 7.60 17.54 6.29
CA ASP A 211 8.18 17.30 7.59
C ASP A 211 9.47 16.49 7.45
N HIS A 212 10.59 17.07 7.87
CA HIS A 212 11.90 16.42 7.82
C HIS A 212 12.05 15.37 8.93
N ARG A 213 11.16 15.38 9.93
CA ARG A 213 11.14 14.41 11.03
C ARG A 213 10.42 13.12 10.66
N THR A 214 9.80 13.04 9.48
CA THR A 214 9.09 11.83 9.06
C THR A 214 9.62 11.30 7.75
N GLY A 215 9.74 9.98 7.63
CA GLY A 215 10.00 9.29 6.38
C GLY A 215 8.86 8.32 6.06
N HIS A 216 8.46 8.25 4.80
CA HIS A 216 7.38 7.37 4.39
C HIS A 216 7.90 6.19 3.58
N PHE A 217 7.34 4.99 3.81
CA PHE A 217 7.78 3.80 3.09
C PHE A 217 6.59 2.89 2.76
N ARG A 218 6.59 2.38 1.53
CA ARG A 218 5.64 1.40 1.03
C ARG A 218 6.26 0.01 1.04
N ILE A 219 5.60 -0.92 1.73
CA ILE A 219 5.97 -2.33 1.74
C ILE A 219 4.87 -3.15 1.07
N SER A 220 5.25 -4.08 0.17
CA SER A 220 4.33 -5.00 -0.49
C SER A 220 4.35 -6.36 0.18
N PHE A 221 3.19 -6.96 0.42
CA PHE A 221 3.03 -8.33 0.93
C PHE A 221 2.44 -9.28 -0.13
N SER A 222 2.55 -8.93 -1.41
CA SER A 222 1.82 -9.59 -2.51
C SER A 222 2.40 -10.91 -3.01
N SER A 223 3.72 -11.11 -2.94
CA SER A 223 4.42 -12.14 -3.74
C SER A 223 5.38 -13.02 -2.94
N VAL A 224 5.58 -12.74 -1.66
CA VAL A 224 6.59 -13.42 -0.85
C VAL A 224 5.99 -14.62 -0.13
N GLU A 225 6.83 -15.63 0.12
CA GLU A 225 6.49 -16.75 1.00
C GLU A 225 6.50 -16.32 2.46
N ASP A 226 5.78 -17.06 3.31
CA ASP A 226 5.58 -16.72 4.72
C ASP A 226 6.91 -16.61 5.49
N HIS A 227 7.88 -17.48 5.21
CA HIS A 227 9.20 -17.43 5.87
C HIS A 227 10.05 -16.24 5.39
N VAL A 228 10.04 -15.94 4.09
CA VAL A 228 10.72 -14.76 3.52
C VAL A 228 10.13 -13.47 4.08
N MET A 229 8.82 -13.45 4.32
CA MET A 229 8.15 -12.33 4.98
C MET A 229 8.63 -12.13 6.42
N ALA A 230 8.80 -13.23 7.18
CA ALA A 230 9.34 -13.18 8.53
C ALA A 230 10.78 -12.65 8.54
N ASP A 231 11.64 -13.17 7.65
CA ASP A 231 13.03 -12.70 7.50
C ASP A 231 13.09 -11.22 7.11
N ALA A 232 12.19 -10.76 6.24
CA ALA A 232 12.11 -9.37 5.84
C ALA A 232 11.74 -8.44 7.01
N VAL A 233 10.79 -8.84 7.86
CA VAL A 233 10.43 -8.07 9.05
C VAL A 233 11.55 -8.09 10.09
N GLN A 234 12.28 -9.18 10.23
CA GLN A 234 13.47 -9.25 11.08
C GLN A 234 14.57 -8.31 10.59
N ARG A 235 14.87 -8.30 9.28
CA ARG A 235 15.83 -7.36 8.67
C ARG A 235 15.42 -5.90 8.86
N LEU A 236 14.12 -5.61 8.80
CA LEU A 236 13.61 -4.26 9.10
C LEU A 236 13.91 -3.86 10.55
N ALA A 237 13.72 -4.76 11.51
CA ALA A 237 14.05 -4.52 12.91
C ALA A 237 15.56 -4.29 13.10
N SER A 238 16.40 -5.14 12.49
CA SER A 238 17.86 -4.95 12.50
C SER A 238 18.29 -3.62 11.86
N ALA A 239 17.66 -3.21 10.75
CA ALA A 239 17.93 -1.92 10.11
C ALA A 239 17.57 -0.75 11.03
N VAL A 240 16.45 -0.83 11.75
CA VAL A 240 16.06 0.15 12.76
C VAL A 240 17.10 0.21 13.88
N ASP A 241 17.47 -0.92 14.47
CA ASP A 241 18.45 -0.93 15.56
C ASP A 241 19.80 -0.37 15.10
N ASN A 242 20.27 -0.79 13.92
CA ASN A 242 21.52 -0.30 13.34
C ASN A 242 21.46 1.19 12.99
N PHE A 243 20.30 1.72 12.61
CA PHE A 243 20.18 3.14 12.27
C PHE A 243 20.21 4.05 13.49
N TYR A 244 19.59 3.64 14.59
CA TYR A 244 19.44 4.46 15.79
C TYR A 244 20.52 4.23 16.86
N ASN A 245 21.35 3.18 16.73
CA ASN A 245 22.51 2.96 17.58
C ASN A 245 23.79 3.62 17.03
N VAL A 246 23.67 4.52 16.04
CA VAL A 246 24.76 5.31 15.43
C VAL A 246 25.00 6.60 16.18
#